data_AF-A0A255YWH6-F1
#
_entry.id   AF-A0A255YWH6-F1
#
_cell.length_a   1.000
_cell.length_b   1.000
_cell.length_c   1.000
_cell.angle_alpha   90.00
_cell.angle_beta   90.00
_cell.angle_gamma   90.00
#
_symmetry.space_group_name_H-M   'P 1'
#
loop_
_entity.id
_entity.type
_entity.pdbx_description
1 polymer ?
#
loop_
_entity_poly.entity_id
_entity_poly.type
_entity_poly.pdbx_seq_one_letter_code
_entity_poly.pdbx_strand_id
1 'polypeptide(L)'
;MSSFPLRIPDDLKAEATRLAEMTGVSLNQYVATALASRVGAQVEAERYFAARGARAVPGRAKEILARSGVGNQPRDDDRVA
;
A
#
# COMPACT_ATOMS: atom_id res chain seq x y z
N MET A 1 -27.79 -0.81 0.76
CA MET A 1 -26.67 -1.78 0.76
C MET A 1 -27.26 -3.18 0.68
N SER A 2 -26.78 -4.04 -0.22
CA SER A 2 -27.15 -5.46 -0.19
C SER A 2 -26.42 -6.15 0.96
N SER A 3 -27.09 -7.10 1.63
CA SER A 3 -26.47 -7.92 2.66
C SER A 3 -25.68 -9.04 2.01
N PHE A 4 -24.40 -9.18 2.36
CA PHE A 4 -23.53 -10.27 1.90
C PHE A 4 -23.11 -11.12 3.11
N PRO A 5 -23.53 -12.40 3.19
CA PRO A 5 -23.13 -13.26 4.28
C PRO A 5 -21.63 -13.59 4.17
N LEU A 6 -20.85 -13.15 5.14
CA LEU A 6 -19.41 -13.37 5.21
C LEU A 6 -19.08 -14.36 6.34
N ARG A 7 -18.28 -15.39 6.03
CA ARG A 7 -17.70 -16.29 7.04
C ARG A 7 -16.31 -15.82 7.39
N ILE A 8 -16.04 -15.59 8.67
CA ILE A 8 -14.75 -15.20 9.22
C ILE A 8 -14.47 -15.99 10.51
N PRO A 9 -13.20 -16.19 10.89
CA PRO A 9 -12.85 -16.76 12.18
C PRO A 9 -13.45 -15.96 13.35
N ASP A 10 -13.82 -16.66 14.43
CA ASP A 10 -14.48 -16.05 15.58
C ASP A 10 -13.62 -14.99 16.27
N ASP A 11 -12.31 -15.22 16.41
CA ASP A 11 -11.37 -14.26 16.99
C ASP A 11 -11.33 -12.95 16.18
N LEU A 12 -11.34 -13.05 14.85
CA LEU A 12 -11.37 -11.88 13.97
C LEU A 12 -12.69 -11.12 14.08
N LYS A 13 -13.81 -11.84 14.19
CA LYS A 13 -15.13 -11.24 14.40
C LYS A 13 -15.17 -10.48 15.72
N ALA A 14 -14.63 -11.05 16.79
CA ALA A 14 -14.59 -10.41 18.11
C ALA A 14 -13.81 -9.10 18.06
N GLU A 15 -12.61 -9.12 17.47
CA GLU A 15 -11.77 -7.92 17.39
C GLU A 15 -12.37 -6.85 16.47
N ALA A 16 -12.92 -7.23 15.31
CA ALA A 16 -13.61 -6.30 14.42
C ALA A 16 -14.85 -5.67 15.09
N THR A 17 -15.56 -6.43 15.94
CA THR A 17 -16.70 -5.93 16.71
C THR A 17 -16.23 -4.90 17.74
N ARG A 18 -15.17 -5.21 18.50
CA ARG A 18 -14.56 -4.29 19.46
C ARG A 18 -14.14 -2.97 18.80
N LEU A 19 -13.53 -3.03 17.62
CA LEU A 19 -13.13 -1.84 16.85
C LEU A 19 -14.32 -1.05 16.31
N ALA A 20 -15.37 -1.74 15.85
CA ALA A 20 -16.61 -1.10 15.40
C ALA A 20 -17.30 -0.35 16.55
N GLU A 21 -17.36 -0.96 17.73
CA GLU A 21 -17.90 -0.33 18.94
C GLU A 21 -17.09 0.90 19.36
N MET A 22 -15.75 0.81 19.36
CA MET A 22 -14.88 1.96 19.64
C MET A 22 -15.09 3.14 18.68
N THR A 23 -15.49 2.86 17.45
CA THR A 23 -15.75 3.86 16.41
C THR A 23 -17.23 4.26 16.33
N GLY A 24 -18.09 3.67 17.15
CA GLY A 24 -19.52 4.01 17.23
C GLY A 24 -20.35 3.55 16.02
N VAL A 25 -19.88 2.55 15.26
CA VAL A 25 -20.56 2.05 14.07
C VAL A 25 -20.89 0.56 14.21
N SER A 26 -21.83 0.06 13.40
CA SER A 26 -22.11 -1.38 13.36
C SER A 26 -20.97 -2.15 12.70
N LEU A 27 -20.80 -3.44 13.05
CA LEU A 27 -19.81 -4.32 12.43
C LEU A 27 -19.91 -4.31 10.89
N ASN A 28 -21.13 -4.34 10.34
CA ASN A 28 -21.34 -4.31 8.90
C ASN A 28 -20.83 -3.01 8.26
N GLN A 29 -21.07 -1.86 8.89
CA GLN A 29 -20.56 -0.57 8.40
C GLN A 29 -19.04 -0.48 8.53
N TYR A 30 -18.49 -0.97 9.64
CA TYR A 30 -17.05 -1.06 9.86
C TYR A 30 -16.38 -1.88 8.73
N VAL A 31 -16.87 -3.10 8.47
CA VAL A 31 -16.36 -3.98 7.41
C VAL A 31 -16.51 -3.35 6.04
N ALA A 32 -17.67 -2.77 5.72
CA ALA A 32 -17.88 -2.11 4.44
C ALA A 32 -16.93 -0.92 4.22
N THR A 33 -16.68 -0.13 5.26
CA THR A 33 -15.77 1.03 5.20
C THR A 33 -14.32 0.58 5.07
N ALA A 34 -13.91 -0.44 5.81
CA ALA A 34 -12.57 -1.03 5.69
C ALA A 34 -12.33 -1.59 4.28
N LEU A 35 -13.33 -2.27 3.71
CA LEU A 35 -13.26 -2.79 2.34
C LEU A 35 -13.17 -1.65 1.32
N ALA A 36 -14.01 -0.62 1.44
CA ALA A 36 -13.98 0.55 0.57
C ALA A 36 -12.62 1.25 0.61
N SER A 37 -12.04 1.43 1.81
CA SER A 37 -10.71 2.01 2.00
C SER A 37 -9.63 1.16 1.31
N ARG A 38 -9.64 -0.15 1.52
CA ARG A 38 -8.66 -1.06 0.91
C ARG A 38 -8.75 -1.07 -0.62
N VAL A 39 -9.96 -1.18 -1.16
CA VAL A 39 -10.21 -1.16 -2.61
C VAL A 39 -9.80 0.19 -3.20
N GLY A 40 -10.21 1.29 -2.56
CA GLY A 40 -9.84 2.63 -3.00
C GLY A 40 -8.32 2.82 -3.05
N ALA A 41 -7.62 2.49 -1.97
CA ALA A 41 -6.16 2.58 -1.92
C ALA A 41 -5.47 1.73 -3.01
N GLN A 42 -5.99 0.53 -3.28
CA GLN A 42 -5.45 -0.34 -4.32
C GLN A 42 -5.66 0.23 -5.73
N VAL A 43 -6.87 0.69 -6.04
CA VAL A 43 -7.18 1.31 -7.35
C VAL A 43 -6.38 2.59 -7.56
N GLU A 44 -6.25 3.41 -6.51
CA GLU A 44 -5.47 4.64 -6.57
C GLU A 44 -3.97 4.37 -6.78
N ALA A 45 -3.43 3.36 -6.11
CA ALA A 45 -2.05 2.93 -6.32
C ALA A 45 -1.82 2.50 -7.78
N GLU A 46 -2.70 1.65 -8.32
CA GLU A 46 -2.63 1.20 -9.71
C GLU A 46 -2.68 2.38 -10.69
N ARG A 47 -3.66 3.28 -10.52
CA ARG A 47 -3.80 4.50 -11.34
C ARG A 47 -2.53 5.35 -11.29
N TYR A 48 -2.00 5.60 -10.09
CA TYR A 48 -0.81 6.41 -9.90
C TYR A 48 0.41 5.79 -10.59
N PHE A 49 0.66 4.49 -10.38
CA PHE A 49 1.79 3.80 -11.00
C PHE A 49 1.67 3.72 -12.51
N ALA A 50 0.47 3.49 -13.06
CA ALA A 50 0.23 3.52 -14.50
C ALA A 50 0.54 4.91 -15.10
N ALA A 51 0.00 5.98 -14.52
CA ALA A 51 0.26 7.35 -14.98
C ALA A 51 1.72 7.79 -14.81
N ARG A 52 2.41 7.31 -13.76
CA ARG A 52 3.85 7.53 -13.59
C ARG A 52 4.66 6.74 -14.61
N GLY A 53 4.31 5.47 -14.85
CA GLY A 53 4.96 4.58 -15.80
C GLY A 53 4.85 5.09 -17.24
N ALA A 54 3.71 5.65 -17.64
CA ALA A 54 3.51 6.24 -18.96
C ALA A 54 4.46 7.42 -19.26
N ARG A 55 4.99 8.07 -18.22
CA ARG A 55 5.98 9.16 -18.34
C ARG A 55 7.42 8.69 -18.21
N ALA A 56 7.65 7.40 -17.95
CA ALA A 56 8.98 6.86 -17.79
C ALA A 56 9.68 6.74 -19.14
N VAL A 57 10.97 7.05 -19.18
CA VAL A 57 11.84 6.78 -20.32
C VAL A 57 12.57 5.46 -20.03
N PRO A 58 12.30 4.37 -20.79
CA PRO A 58 13.00 3.11 -20.61
C PRO A 58 14.52 3.29 -20.68
N GLY A 59 15.26 2.60 -19.81
CA GLY A 59 16.73 2.67 -19.77
C GLY A 59 17.32 3.91 -19.07
N ARG A 60 16.58 5.02 -18.96
CA ARG A 60 17.09 6.26 -18.33
C ARG A 60 17.57 6.08 -16.90
N ALA A 61 16.91 5.21 -16.13
CA ALA A 61 17.36 4.88 -14.78
C ALA A 61 18.76 4.24 -14.78
N LYS A 62 19.04 3.34 -15.72
CA LYS A 62 20.37 2.69 -15.85
C LYS A 62 21.44 3.70 -16.24
N GLU A 63 21.13 4.64 -17.14
CA GLU A 63 22.06 5.72 -17.50
C GLU A 63 22.40 6.63 -16.32
N ILE A 64 21.42 6.94 -15.46
CA ILE A 64 21.66 7.73 -14.25
C ILE A 64 22.54 6.94 -13.29
N LEU A 65 22.19 5.67 -13.03
CA LEU A 65 22.95 4.80 -12.13
C LEU A 65 24.40 4.59 -12.60
N ALA A 66 24.62 4.47 -13.91
CA ALA A 66 25.96 4.35 -14.48
C ALA A 66 26.86 5.58 -14.23
N ARG A 67 26.27 6.75 -13.97
CA ARG A 67 27.00 7.98 -13.61
C ARG A 67 27.10 8.20 -12.10
N SER A 68 26.26 7.53 -11.30
CA SER A 68 26.27 7.69 -9.85
C SER A 68 27.59 7.22 -9.25
N GLY A 69 28.25 8.08 -8.48
CA GLY A 69 29.52 7.76 -7.81
C GLY A 69 30.76 7.79 -8.70
N VAL A 70 30.62 8.01 -10.01
CA VAL A 70 31.77 8.13 -10.92
C VAL A 70 32.62 9.34 -10.51
N GLY A 71 33.89 9.10 -10.18
CA GLY A 71 34.87 10.13 -9.79
C GLY A 71 34.86 10.50 -8.31
N ASN A 72 33.92 9.97 -7.51
CA ASN A 72 33.94 10.14 -6.06
C ASN A 72 34.76 9.02 -5.41
N GLN A 73 35.56 9.35 -4.40
CA GLN A 73 36.16 8.33 -3.56
C GLN A 73 35.06 7.67 -2.70
N PRO A 74 35.16 6.37 -2.40
CA PRO A 74 34.30 5.73 -1.41
C PRO A 74 34.32 6.53 -0.11
N ARG A 75 33.15 6.71 0.50
CA ARG A 75 33.05 7.36 1.79
C ARG A 75 33.50 6.40 2.89
N ASP A 76 33.87 6.96 4.04
CA ASP A 76 34.28 6.17 5.20
C ASP A 76 33.20 5.19 5.67
N ASP A 77 31.92 5.42 5.34
CA ASP A 77 30.77 4.55 5.64
C ASP A 77 30.45 3.52 4.54
N ASP A 78 31.11 3.55 3.37
CA ASP A 78 30.96 2.56 2.29
C ASP A 78 31.73 1.24 2.55
N ARG A 79 31.89 0.86 3.82
CA ARG A 79 32.66 -0.34 4.21
C ARG A 79 31.82 -1.60 3.98
N VAL A 80 32.40 -2.59 3.32
CA VAL A 80 31.83 -3.94 3.24
C VAL A 80 32.16 -4.68 4.54
N ALA A 81 31.14 -5.20 5.23
CA ALA A 81 31.28 -5.97 6.46
C ALA A 81 31.95 -7.33 6.22
#